data_AF-A0AAT9RI35-F1
#
_entry.id   AF-A0AAT9RI35-F1
#
_cell.length_a   1.000
_cell.length_b   1.000
_cell.length_c   1.000
_cell.angle_alpha   90.00
_cell.angle_beta   90.00
_cell.angle_gamma   90.00
#
_symmetry.space_group_name_H-M   'P 1'
#
loop_
_entity.id
_entity.type
_entity.pdbx_description
1 polymer ?
#
loop_
_entity_poly.entity_id
_entity_poly.type
_entity_poly.pdbx_seq_one_letter_code
_entity_poly.pdbx_strand_id
1 'polypeptide(L)' 'MCGTFGTQQAVDAVPLKRIGDTEKDVGALVSFLLGDDSTYLTAQSIYVAGGSGVYR' A
#
# COMPACT_ATOMS: atom_id res chain seq x y z
N MET A 1 14.82 18.33 19.15
CA MET A 1 13.88 17.22 19.41
C MET A 1 12.70 17.29 18.43
N CYS A 2 13.03 17.34 17.13
CA CYS A 2 12.09 17.55 16.01
C CYS A 2 12.21 16.30 15.13
N GLY A 3 11.13 15.55 14.88
CA GLY A 3 11.23 14.45 13.91
C GLY A 3 10.11 13.40 13.86
N THR A 4 9.33 13.16 14.91
CA THR A 4 8.46 11.95 14.96
C THR A 4 6.95 12.19 15.04
N PHE A 5 6.49 13.39 15.39
CA PHE A 5 5.05 13.64 15.54
C PHE A 5 4.28 13.37 14.24
N GLY A 6 4.72 13.94 13.12
CA GLY A 6 4.09 13.76 11.80
C GLY A 6 4.02 12.31 11.33
N THR A 7 5.07 11.53 11.60
CA THR A 7 5.14 10.13 11.17
C THR A 7 4.22 9.24 11.99
N GLN A 8 4.13 9.46 13.30
CA GLN A 8 3.23 8.66 14.15
C GLN A 8 1.75 8.92 13.79
N GLN A 9 1.39 10.18 13.55
CA GLN A 9 0.04 10.55 13.12
C GLN A 9 -0.32 9.92 11.76
N ALA A 10 0.64 9.86 10.83
CA ALA A 10 0.46 9.18 9.56
C ALA A 10 0.30 7.66 9.74
N VAL A 11 1.09 7.03 10.61
CA VAL A 11 0.96 5.61 10.96
C VAL A 11 -0.41 5.30 11.56
N ASP A 12 -0.88 6.14 12.48
CA ASP A 12 -2.15 5.94 13.16
C ASP A 12 -3.34 6.09 12.21
N ALA A 13 -3.22 6.92 11.17
CA ALA A 13 -4.26 7.09 10.15
C ALA A 13 -4.39 5.88 9.20
N VAL A 14 -3.35 5.06 9.03
CA VAL A 14 -3.38 3.86 8.19
C VAL A 14 -4.03 2.70 8.94
N PRO A 15 -5.04 2.00 8.38
CA PRO A 15 -5.68 0.86 9.07
C PRO A 15 -4.72 -0.26 9.47
N LEU A 16 -3.73 -0.58 8.65
CA LEU A 16 -2.67 -1.55 8.99
C LEU A 16 -1.64 -1.05 10.01
N LYS A 17 -1.77 0.20 10.50
CA LYS A 17 -0.91 0.78 11.54
C LYS A 17 0.58 0.71 11.22
N ARG A 18 0.92 0.88 9.95
CA ARG A 18 2.31 1.01 9.48
C ARG A 18 2.38 1.86 8.22
N ILE A 19 3.55 2.43 7.99
CA ILE A 19 3.87 3.03 6.70
C ILE A 19 4.12 1.92 5.67
N GLY A 20 3.65 2.13 4.45
CA GLY A 20 3.91 1.24 3.33
C GLY A 20 5.37 1.27 2.91
N ASP A 21 5.88 0.12 2.49
CA ASP A 21 7.20 -0.04 1.88
C ASP A 21 7.00 -0.09 0.36
N THR A 22 7.66 0.81 -0.36
CA THR A 22 7.47 0.95 -1.81
C THR A 22 7.85 -0.33 -2.57
N GLU A 23 8.90 -1.03 -2.14
CA GLU A 23 9.37 -2.24 -2.80
C GLU A 23 8.52 -3.45 -2.41
N LYS A 24 8.29 -3.63 -1.11
CA LYS A 24 7.62 -4.82 -0.58
C LYS A 24 6.11 -4.80 -0.71
N ASP A 25 5.49 -3.62 -0.80
CA ASP A 25 4.04 -3.51 -0.94
C ASP A 25 3.66 -3.23 -2.41
N VAL A 26 4.07 -2.07 -2.95
CA VAL A 26 3.71 -1.67 -4.32
C VAL A 26 4.50 -2.48 -5.35
N GLY A 27 5.80 -2.61 -5.17
CA GLY A 27 6.67 -3.38 -6.06
C GLY A 27 6.26 -4.85 -6.15
N ALA A 28 5.88 -5.46 -5.04
CA ALA A 28 5.36 -6.83 -5.03
C ALA A 28 4.09 -6.99 -5.88
N LEU A 29 3.11 -6.08 -5.78
CA LEU A 29 1.93 -6.11 -6.64
C LEU A 29 2.32 -5.94 -8.12
N VAL A 30 3.20 -4.99 -8.43
CA VAL A 30 3.65 -4.78 -9.82
C VAL A 30 4.33 -6.02 -10.38
N SER A 31 5.18 -6.67 -9.59
CA SER A 31 5.83 -7.93 -9.98
C SER A 31 4.81 -9.03 -10.26
N PHE A 32 3.74 -9.13 -9.47
CA PHE A 32 2.65 -10.07 -9.72
C PHE A 32 1.89 -9.75 -11.01
N LEU A 33 1.56 -8.46 -11.24
CA LEU A 33 0.84 -8.01 -12.45
C LEU A 33 1.67 -8.15 -13.73
N LEU A 34 3.00 -8.26 -13.63
CA LEU A 34 3.88 -8.55 -14.76
C LEU A 34 4.11 -10.05 -14.96
N GLY A 35 3.70 -10.89 -14.00
CA GLY A 35 3.84 -12.33 -14.04
C GLY A 35 2.66 -13.04 -14.70
N ASP A 36 2.86 -14.32 -14.99
CA ASP A 36 1.90 -15.18 -15.69
C ASP A 36 0.59 -15.43 -14.91
N ASP A 37 0.60 -15.19 -13.60
CA ASP A 37 -0.54 -15.39 -12.71
C ASP A 37 -1.64 -14.31 -12.88
N SER A 38 -1.36 -13.23 -13.61
CA SER A 38 -2.26 -12.08 -13.75
C SER A 38 -3.02 -12.04 -15.09
N THR A 39 -2.97 -13.11 -15.89
CA THR A 39 -3.46 -13.15 -17.29
C THR A 39 -4.94 -12.80 -17.51
N TYR A 40 -5.77 -12.82 -16.48
CA TYR A 40 -7.19 -12.44 -16.55
C TYR A 40 -7.51 -11.13 -15.83
N LEU A 41 -6.50 -10.37 -15.41
CA LEU A 41 -6.64 -9.08 -14.73
C LEU A 41 -6.30 -7.94 -15.69
N THR A 42 -7.30 -7.10 -16.00
CA THR A 42 -7.10 -5.90 -16.83
C THR A 42 -8.09 -4.80 -16.46
N ALA A 43 -7.75 -3.56 -16.80
CA ALA A 43 -8.56 -2.35 -16.58
C ALA A 43 -9.01 -2.15 -15.11
N GLN A 44 -8.25 -2.68 -14.15
CA GLN A 44 -8.54 -2.54 -12.73
C GLN A 44 -7.71 -1.42 -12.10
N SER A 45 -8.33 -0.67 -11.19
CA SER A 45 -7.62 0.20 -10.24
C SER A 45 -7.48 -0.54 -8.92
N ILE A 46 -6.27 -0.96 -8.58
CA ILE A 46 -5.98 -1.72 -7.35
C ILE A 46 -5.30 -0.78 -6.35
N TYR A 47 -5.87 -0.67 -5.14
CA TYR A 47 -5.34 0.18 -4.08
C TYR A 47 -4.36 -0.61 -3.18
N VAL A 48 -3.09 -0.18 -3.16
CA VAL A 48 -2.06 -0.70 -2.25
C VAL A 48 -1.74 0.37 -1.20
N ALA A 49 -2.68 0.60 -0.29
CA ALA A 49 -2.64 1.75 0.64
C ALA A 49 -2.88 1.36 2.11
N GLY A 50 -2.61 0.09 2.47
CA GLY A 50 -2.78 -0.40 3.85
C GLY A 50 -4.21 -0.28 4.40
N GLY A 51 -5.21 -0.35 3.52
CA GLY A 51 -6.64 -0.19 3.83
C GLY A 51 -7.17 1.24 3.72
N SER A 52 -6.29 2.24 3.56
CA SER A 52 -6.70 3.64 3.42
C SER A 52 -7.59 3.85 2.19
N GLY A 53 -8.68 4.62 2.35
CA GLY A 53 -9.62 4.92 1.26
C GLY A 53 -10.68 3.85 0.99
N VAL A 54 -10.56 2.66 1.59
CA VAL A 54 -11.51 1.54 1.41
C VAL A 54 -12.08 1.05 2.74
N TYR A 55 -11.32 1.20 3.83
CA TYR A 55 -11.73 0.86 5.19
C TYR A 55 -12.65 1.94 5.78
N ARG A 56 -13.72 1.53 6.47
CA ARG A 56 -14.71 2.40 7.10
C ARG A 56 -14.89 2.08 8.57
#